data_AF-A0A0S2W4K5-F1
#
_entry.id   AF-A0A0S2W4K5-F1
#
_cell.length_a   1.000
_cell.length_b   1.000
_cell.length_c   1.000
_cell.angle_alpha   90.00
_cell.angle_beta   90.00
_cell.angle_gamma   90.00
#
_symmetry.space_group_name_H-M   'P 1'
#
loop_
_entity.id
_entity.type
_entity.pdbx_description
1 polymer ?
#
loop_
_entity_poly.entity_id
_entity_poly.type
_entity_poly.pdbx_seq_one_letter_code
_entity_poly.pdbx_strand_id
1 'polypeptide(L)'
;MDNLKLYHALRRVPDDAKRPIQAGRLKGKTDINPMWRLKSLTEQFGPCGIGWKYVIEQQWMEPGSDGEMAAFCNISLYIKNAEGQWSDAIPGTGGSAFIAKERSGLYTSDECYKMALTDAISVACKALGMGADVYWDADRTKYTDTPALPQQGNLQPSKSAVPDPQKPAAPSAAPADQPSKVVDLPRPQQSAYEYIVESVSVQNGMSSQSTTAVLKDSSGKSVKVFARGVHEALKYGVPLVNVKISLKKQGTVAFHYLESYEVAGTGQCAA
;
A
#
# COMPACT_ATOMS: atom_id res chain seq x y z
N MET A 1 21.84 -13.56 -22.57
CA MET A 1 21.48 -12.25 -21.96
C MET A 1 21.95 -12.28 -20.52
N ASP A 2 22.26 -11.14 -19.91
CA ASP A 2 22.52 -11.06 -18.47
C ASP A 2 21.20 -10.76 -17.74
N ASN A 3 20.63 -11.79 -17.11
CA ASN A 3 19.35 -11.71 -16.41
C ASN A 3 19.44 -10.86 -15.13
N LEU A 4 20.64 -10.61 -14.60
CA LEU A 4 20.86 -9.81 -13.39
C LEU A 4 21.28 -8.38 -13.70
N LYS A 5 21.44 -7.98 -14.97
CA LYS A 5 21.89 -6.62 -15.37
C LYS A 5 21.10 -5.51 -14.68
N LEU A 6 19.76 -5.57 -14.74
CA LEU A 6 18.88 -4.58 -14.13
C LEU A 6 18.94 -4.64 -12.59
N TYR A 7 18.95 -5.86 -12.03
CA TYR A 7 19.07 -6.09 -10.60
C TYR A 7 20.36 -5.48 -10.05
N HIS A 8 21.50 -5.72 -10.72
CA HIS A 8 22.80 -5.15 -10.35
C HIS A 8 22.87 -3.62 -10.49
N ALA A 9 22.14 -3.03 -11.45
CA ALA A 9 22.04 -1.57 -11.59
C ALA A 9 21.18 -0.92 -10.49
N LEU A 10 20.14 -1.59 -9.99
CA LEU A 10 19.17 -1.03 -9.04
C LEU A 10 19.39 -1.44 -7.57
N ARG A 11 20.10 -2.54 -7.30
CA ARG A 11 20.25 -3.12 -5.96
C ARG A 11 20.97 -2.26 -4.93
N ARG A 12 21.86 -1.36 -5.36
CA ARG A 12 22.74 -0.59 -4.46
C ARG A 12 22.18 0.81 -4.26
N VAL A 13 21.64 1.09 -3.09
CA VAL A 13 21.29 2.48 -2.73
C VAL A 13 22.60 3.26 -2.48
N PRO A 14 22.79 4.47 -3.04
CA PRO A 14 23.90 5.34 -2.68
C PRO A 14 23.66 5.98 -1.30
N ASP A 15 24.72 6.35 -0.59
CA ASP A 15 24.62 6.68 0.83
C ASP A 15 23.96 8.04 1.11
N ASP A 16 23.91 8.94 0.11
CA ASP A 16 23.13 10.19 0.13
C ASP A 16 21.61 9.96 0.01
N ALA A 17 21.20 8.80 -0.53
CA ALA A 17 19.81 8.36 -0.57
C ALA A 17 19.39 7.51 0.64
N LYS A 18 20.31 7.21 1.58
CA LYS A 18 20.02 6.46 2.83
C LYS A 18 19.82 7.40 4.00
N ARG A 19 18.86 7.11 4.88
CA ARG A 19 18.65 7.82 6.15
C ARG A 19 18.42 6.83 7.30
N PRO A 20 19.20 6.85 8.39
CA PRO A 20 18.95 5.98 9.53
C PRO A 20 17.68 6.40 10.28
N ILE A 21 16.77 5.47 10.52
CA ILE A 21 15.55 5.71 11.28
C ILE A 21 15.90 5.72 12.78
N GLN A 22 15.72 6.87 13.43
CA GLN A 22 16.20 7.10 14.81
C GLN A 22 15.17 6.78 15.90
N ALA A 23 13.89 6.65 15.55
CA ALA A 23 12.76 6.53 16.47
C ALA A 23 11.66 5.57 15.96
N GLY A 24 10.68 5.27 16.81
CA GLY A 24 9.55 4.38 16.48
C GLY A 24 9.94 2.91 16.30
N ARG A 25 8.98 2.11 15.81
CA ARG A 25 9.11 0.65 15.63
C ARG A 25 10.20 0.23 14.62
N LEU A 26 10.62 1.14 13.74
CA LEU A 26 11.64 0.91 12.72
C LEU A 26 13.02 1.48 13.12
N LYS A 27 13.23 1.86 14.38
CA LYS A 27 14.52 2.37 14.86
C LYS A 27 15.66 1.40 14.53
N GLY A 28 16.74 1.93 13.94
CA GLY A 28 17.89 1.13 13.49
C GLY A 28 17.71 0.46 12.13
N LYS A 29 16.61 0.72 11.42
CA LYS A 29 16.46 0.41 9.98
C LYS A 29 16.80 1.64 9.13
N THR A 30 16.98 1.41 7.83
CA THR A 30 17.33 2.45 6.86
C THR A 30 16.09 2.84 6.05
N ASP A 31 15.74 4.11 6.11
CA ASP A 31 14.86 4.79 5.16
C ASP A 31 15.63 5.08 3.87
N ILE A 32 14.95 5.04 2.73
CA ILE A 32 15.54 5.24 1.39
C ILE A 32 14.74 6.30 0.66
N ASN A 33 15.42 7.39 0.29
CA ASN A 33 14.85 8.56 -0.36
C ASN A 33 14.02 8.15 -1.61
N PRO A 34 12.71 8.49 -1.66
CA PRO A 34 11.87 8.11 -2.78
C PRO A 34 12.25 8.81 -4.08
N MET A 35 12.80 10.04 -4.04
CA MET A 35 13.26 10.73 -5.24
C MET A 35 14.43 10.01 -5.93
N TRP A 36 15.27 9.30 -5.16
CA TRP A 36 16.29 8.42 -5.74
C TRP A 36 15.65 7.28 -6.54
N ARG A 37 14.55 6.67 -6.05
CA ARG A 37 13.84 5.62 -6.82
C ARG A 37 13.30 6.14 -8.14
N LEU A 38 12.64 7.30 -8.13
CA LEU A 38 12.08 7.91 -9.35
C LEU A 38 13.19 8.30 -10.34
N LYS A 39 14.33 8.79 -9.83
CA LYS A 39 15.55 9.04 -10.61
C LYS A 39 16.08 7.74 -11.23
N SER A 40 16.24 6.67 -10.45
CA SER A 40 16.78 5.39 -10.97
C SER A 40 15.85 4.69 -11.96
N LEU A 41 14.52 4.76 -11.82
CA LEU A 41 13.59 4.35 -12.89
C LEU A 41 13.84 5.16 -14.17
N THR A 42 14.04 6.47 -14.02
CA THR A 42 14.28 7.37 -15.16
C THR A 42 15.65 7.14 -15.82
N GLU A 43 16.66 6.75 -15.05
CA GLU A 43 17.99 6.39 -15.56
C GLU A 43 18.04 5.02 -16.25
N GLN A 44 17.25 4.04 -15.81
CA GLN A 44 17.20 2.71 -16.44
C GLN A 44 16.28 2.64 -17.67
N PHE A 45 15.19 3.41 -17.69
CA PHE A 45 14.14 3.27 -18.72
C PHE A 45 13.85 4.55 -19.52
N GLY A 46 14.22 5.73 -19.02
CA GLY A 46 13.80 7.03 -19.56
C GLY A 46 12.59 7.63 -18.82
N PRO A 47 12.04 8.77 -19.27
CA PRO A 47 11.02 9.52 -18.52
C PRO A 47 9.74 8.74 -18.21
N CYS A 48 9.07 9.12 -17.12
CA CYS A 48 7.73 8.61 -16.79
C CYS A 48 6.74 8.92 -17.93
N GLY A 49 5.88 7.97 -18.26
CA GLY A 49 4.99 7.97 -19.43
C GLY A 49 5.65 7.44 -20.72
N ILE A 50 6.98 7.41 -20.82
CA ILE A 50 7.72 7.00 -22.03
C ILE A 50 8.44 5.66 -21.84
N GLY A 51 9.24 5.56 -20.77
CA GLY A 51 10.09 4.41 -20.46
C GLY A 51 9.59 3.56 -19.29
N TRP A 52 9.01 4.22 -18.28
CA TRP A 52 8.25 3.59 -17.21
C TRP A 52 6.96 4.40 -17.00
N LYS A 53 5.96 3.81 -16.35
CA LYS A 53 4.71 4.49 -15.97
C LYS A 53 4.08 3.76 -14.80
N TYR A 54 3.13 4.39 -14.11
CA TYR A 54 2.26 3.70 -13.17
C TYR A 54 0.80 4.11 -13.40
N VAL A 55 -0.12 3.24 -12.99
CA VAL A 55 -1.55 3.51 -12.86
C VAL A 55 -1.89 3.43 -11.38
N ILE A 56 -2.67 4.37 -10.88
CA ILE A 56 -3.28 4.28 -9.54
C ILE A 56 -4.56 3.46 -9.71
N GLU A 57 -4.55 2.23 -9.23
CA GLU A 57 -5.68 1.31 -9.32
C GLU A 57 -6.74 1.65 -8.26
N GLN A 58 -6.29 2.08 -7.07
CA GLN A 58 -7.17 2.42 -5.96
C GLN A 58 -6.49 3.39 -4.98
N GLN A 59 -7.28 4.30 -4.42
CA GLN A 59 -6.98 5.05 -3.20
C GLN A 59 -8.18 4.98 -2.27
N TRP A 60 -7.96 4.69 -0.99
CA TRP A 60 -9.01 4.59 0.02
C TRP A 60 -8.47 4.84 1.42
N MET A 61 -9.37 4.93 2.41
CA MET A 61 -9.03 5.03 3.82
C MET A 61 -9.68 3.88 4.60
N GLU A 62 -8.97 3.39 5.62
CA GLU A 62 -9.48 2.44 6.62
C GLU A 62 -9.44 3.08 8.03
N PRO A 63 -10.43 2.81 8.89
CA PRO A 63 -10.39 3.22 10.29
C PRO A 63 -9.32 2.42 11.06
N GLY A 64 -8.51 3.13 11.83
CA GLY A 64 -7.55 2.55 12.78
C GLY A 64 -8.10 2.43 14.20
N SER A 65 -7.23 2.01 15.12
CA SER A 65 -7.48 2.11 16.56
C SER A 65 -7.60 3.58 17.01
N ASP A 66 -8.24 3.82 18.16
CA ASP A 66 -8.23 5.10 18.89
C ASP A 66 -8.65 6.36 18.08
N GLY A 67 -9.35 6.20 16.96
CA GLY A 67 -9.77 7.31 16.09
C GLY A 67 -8.73 7.70 15.03
N GLU A 68 -7.66 6.92 14.86
CA GLU A 68 -6.75 7.03 13.73
C GLU A 68 -7.43 6.61 12.41
N MET A 69 -6.86 7.01 11.27
CA MET A 69 -7.25 6.55 9.94
C MET A 69 -6.02 6.37 9.07
N ALA A 70 -5.92 5.23 8.38
CA ALA A 70 -4.86 4.96 7.42
C ALA A 70 -5.36 5.21 5.99
N ALA A 71 -4.59 5.96 5.20
CA ALA A 71 -4.78 6.10 3.76
C ALA A 71 -3.91 5.07 3.03
N PHE A 72 -4.49 4.36 2.06
CA PHE A 72 -3.82 3.37 1.25
C PHE A 72 -3.87 3.72 -0.24
N CYS A 73 -2.86 3.25 -0.98
CA CYS A 73 -2.77 3.40 -2.43
C CYS A 73 -2.30 2.09 -3.06
N ASN A 74 -3.07 1.57 -4.02
CA ASN A 74 -2.69 0.46 -4.89
C ASN A 74 -2.27 1.01 -6.26
N ILE A 75 -1.17 0.49 -6.80
CA ILE A 75 -0.70 0.82 -8.14
C ILE A 75 -0.34 -0.42 -8.95
N SER A 76 -0.38 -0.27 -10.27
CA SER A 76 0.39 -1.09 -11.21
C SER A 76 1.53 -0.25 -11.79
N LEU A 77 2.78 -0.63 -11.52
CA LEU A 77 3.98 -0.09 -12.18
C LEU A 77 4.23 -0.88 -13.48
N TYR A 78 4.67 -0.19 -14.54
CA TYR A 78 5.04 -0.80 -15.82
C TYR A 78 6.38 -0.22 -16.28
N ILE A 79 7.24 -1.06 -16.83
CA ILE A 79 8.53 -0.67 -17.43
C ILE A 79 8.58 -1.07 -18.91
N LYS A 80 9.49 -0.47 -19.67
CA LYS A 80 9.67 -0.74 -21.10
C LYS A 80 11.09 -1.27 -21.33
N ASN A 81 11.22 -2.36 -22.09
CA ASN A 81 12.53 -2.92 -22.42
C ASN A 81 13.20 -2.15 -23.57
N ALA A 82 14.45 -2.52 -23.89
CA ALA A 82 15.24 -1.85 -24.94
C ALA A 82 14.63 -2.02 -26.34
N GLU A 83 13.88 -3.12 -26.53
CA GLU A 83 13.13 -3.48 -27.73
C GLU A 83 11.81 -2.70 -27.88
N GLY A 84 11.43 -1.92 -26.86
CA GLY A 84 10.24 -1.06 -26.87
C GLY A 84 8.94 -1.72 -26.40
N GLN A 85 8.98 -2.98 -25.98
CA GLN A 85 7.86 -3.70 -25.38
C GLN A 85 7.64 -3.27 -23.92
N TRP A 86 6.38 -3.10 -23.53
CA TRP A 86 5.98 -2.87 -22.13
C TRP A 86 5.91 -4.20 -21.35
N SER A 87 6.27 -4.17 -20.07
CA SER A 87 6.02 -5.25 -19.12
C SER A 87 4.53 -5.41 -18.83
N ASP A 88 4.17 -6.56 -18.24
CA ASP A 88 2.96 -6.69 -17.44
C ASP A 88 3.01 -5.79 -16.18
N ALA A 89 1.89 -5.76 -15.45
CA ALA A 89 1.75 -4.98 -14.22
C ALA A 89 2.64 -5.52 -13.09
N ILE A 90 3.44 -4.64 -12.50
CA ILE A 90 4.22 -4.88 -11.29
C ILE A 90 3.45 -4.22 -10.13
N PRO A 91 2.77 -4.98 -9.26
CA PRO A 91 1.88 -4.42 -8.25
C PRO A 91 2.65 -3.74 -7.11
N GLY A 92 2.07 -2.69 -6.56
CA GLY A 92 2.53 -2.05 -5.32
C GLY A 92 1.37 -1.57 -4.48
N THR A 93 1.40 -1.87 -3.19
CA THR A 93 0.49 -1.29 -2.18
C THR A 93 1.34 -0.49 -1.21
N GLY A 94 0.95 0.76 -0.95
CA GLY A 94 1.60 1.63 0.03
C GLY A 94 0.61 2.29 0.96
N GLY A 95 1.09 2.73 2.12
CA GLY A 95 0.24 3.29 3.18
C GLY A 95 0.81 4.56 3.82
N SER A 96 -0.08 5.35 4.42
CA SER A 96 0.28 6.46 5.30
C SER A 96 -0.85 6.74 6.29
N ALA A 97 -0.59 7.51 7.35
CA ALA A 97 -1.65 7.97 8.25
C ALA A 97 -2.37 9.17 7.63
N PHE A 98 -3.69 9.09 7.49
CA PHE A 98 -4.54 10.26 7.26
C PHE A 98 -4.84 10.96 8.59
N ILE A 99 -5.19 10.19 9.63
CA ILE A 99 -5.25 10.68 11.02
C ILE A 99 -4.30 9.83 11.86
N ALA A 100 -3.39 10.49 12.58
CA ALA A 100 -2.43 9.89 13.50
C ALA A 100 -2.63 10.40 14.93
N LYS A 101 -2.38 9.55 15.93
CA LYS A 101 -2.46 9.90 17.35
C LYS A 101 -1.12 10.38 17.88
N GLU A 102 -0.94 11.70 17.91
CA GLU A 102 0.24 12.35 18.48
C GLU A 102 0.08 12.70 19.96
N ARG A 103 1.17 13.17 20.60
CA ARG A 103 1.16 13.60 22.01
C ARG A 103 0.16 14.72 22.31
N SER A 104 -0.15 15.54 21.31
CA SER A 104 -1.05 16.70 21.41
C SER A 104 -2.51 16.38 21.04
N GLY A 105 -2.82 15.13 20.66
CA GLY A 105 -4.13 14.72 20.16
C GLY A 105 -4.07 14.10 18.76
N LEU A 106 -5.22 14.02 18.09
CA LEU A 106 -5.30 13.54 16.71
C LEU A 106 -4.81 14.62 15.74
N TYR A 107 -3.86 14.28 14.87
CA TYR A 107 -3.37 15.13 13.79
C TYR A 107 -3.81 14.57 12.42
N THR A 108 -4.23 15.44 11.50
CA THR A 108 -4.69 15.07 10.15
C THR A 108 -3.69 15.52 9.09
N SER A 109 -3.34 14.64 8.15
CA SER A 109 -2.38 14.91 7.07
C SER A 109 -3.04 14.92 5.69
N ASP A 110 -3.03 16.08 5.03
CA ASP A 110 -3.42 16.26 3.62
C ASP A 110 -2.45 15.58 2.64
N GLU A 111 -1.18 15.45 3.01
CA GLU A 111 -0.16 14.74 2.20
C GLU A 111 -0.31 13.20 2.22
N CYS A 112 -1.23 12.62 2.99
CA CYS A 112 -1.34 11.17 3.22
C CYS A 112 -1.36 10.31 1.94
N TYR A 113 -2.16 10.66 0.94
CA TYR A 113 -2.22 9.91 -0.33
C TYR A 113 -0.97 10.07 -1.20
N LYS A 114 -0.26 11.20 -1.12
CA LYS A 114 1.02 11.41 -1.80
C LYS A 114 2.11 10.53 -1.17
N MET A 115 2.11 10.43 0.16
CA MET A 115 2.98 9.52 0.90
C MET A 115 2.66 8.05 0.59
N ALA A 116 1.38 7.64 0.62
CA ALA A 116 0.95 6.28 0.31
C ALA A 116 1.27 5.87 -1.14
N LEU A 117 1.08 6.76 -2.12
CA LEU A 117 1.50 6.55 -3.52
C LEU A 117 3.02 6.34 -3.63
N THR A 118 3.79 7.14 -2.91
CA THR A 118 5.26 7.10 -2.91
C THR A 118 5.80 5.81 -2.29
N ASP A 119 5.14 5.30 -1.25
CA ASP A 119 5.40 3.99 -0.67
C ASP A 119 4.98 2.86 -1.64
N ALA A 120 3.84 2.98 -2.32
CA ALA A 120 3.39 1.98 -3.29
C ALA A 120 4.37 1.80 -4.46
N ILE A 121 4.91 2.91 -4.99
CA ILE A 121 6.02 2.89 -5.97
C ILE A 121 7.27 2.24 -5.36
N SER A 122 7.60 2.59 -4.11
CA SER A 122 8.74 2.02 -3.39
C SER A 122 8.61 0.51 -3.12
N VAL A 123 7.38 -0.02 -3.01
CA VAL A 123 7.07 -1.45 -2.92
C VAL A 123 7.21 -2.13 -4.28
N ALA A 124 6.58 -1.60 -5.34
CA ALA A 124 6.65 -2.16 -6.69
C ALA A 124 8.11 -2.24 -7.21
N CYS A 125 8.92 -1.22 -6.94
CA CYS A 125 10.34 -1.20 -7.30
C CYS A 125 11.19 -2.32 -6.68
N LYS A 126 10.75 -2.96 -5.57
CA LYS A 126 11.48 -4.09 -4.97
C LYS A 126 11.50 -5.32 -5.90
N ALA A 127 10.47 -5.51 -6.72
CA ALA A 127 10.44 -6.56 -7.73
C ALA A 127 11.46 -6.34 -8.86
N LEU A 128 11.92 -5.10 -9.06
CA LEU A 128 13.04 -4.75 -9.96
C LEU A 128 14.41 -4.90 -9.28
N GLY A 129 14.46 -5.36 -8.03
CA GLY A 129 15.66 -5.44 -7.20
C GLY A 129 16.05 -4.13 -6.51
N MET A 130 15.25 -3.07 -6.60
CA MET A 130 15.68 -1.73 -6.20
C MET A 130 15.95 -1.59 -4.71
N GLY A 131 17.20 -1.26 -4.37
CA GLY A 131 17.68 -1.13 -3.00
C GLY A 131 17.73 -2.44 -2.21
N ALA A 132 17.89 -3.58 -2.89
CA ALA A 132 18.05 -4.88 -2.24
C ALA A 132 19.20 -4.93 -1.22
N ASP A 133 20.26 -4.13 -1.37
CA ASP A 133 21.37 -4.05 -0.41
C ASP A 133 20.97 -3.53 0.99
N VAL A 134 19.82 -2.84 1.11
CA VAL A 134 19.24 -2.40 2.38
C VAL A 134 18.24 -3.40 2.96
N TYR A 135 17.69 -4.30 2.14
CA TYR A 135 16.69 -5.28 2.55
C TYR A 135 17.28 -6.68 2.81
N TRP A 136 18.48 -6.96 2.30
CA TRP A 136 19.11 -8.28 2.34
C TRP A 136 20.64 -8.17 2.49
N ASP A 137 21.12 -8.06 3.74
CA ASP A 137 22.55 -7.90 4.08
C ASP A 137 23.48 -9.05 3.61
N ALA A 138 22.89 -10.19 3.23
CA ALA A 138 23.60 -11.44 2.90
C ALA A 138 23.95 -11.60 1.40
N ASP A 139 23.42 -10.76 0.51
CA ASP A 139 23.80 -10.75 -0.91
C ASP A 139 25.05 -9.88 -1.07
N ARG A 140 26.20 -10.47 -0.75
CA ARG A 140 27.51 -9.89 -1.07
C ARG A 140 28.02 -10.52 -2.36
N THR A 141 28.03 -9.75 -3.44
CA THR A 141 28.68 -10.19 -4.68
C THR A 141 30.19 -10.08 -4.54
N LYS A 142 30.90 -11.01 -5.20
CA LYS A 142 32.37 -11.15 -5.19
C LYS A 142 33.15 -9.90 -5.66
N TYR A 143 32.46 -8.88 -6.17
CA TYR A 143 33.03 -7.63 -6.68
C TYR A 143 32.84 -6.44 -5.71
N THR A 144 32.29 -6.67 -4.51
CA THR A 144 32.05 -5.59 -3.52
C THR A 144 33.23 -5.41 -2.55
N ASP A 145 34.14 -6.39 -2.46
CA ASP A 145 35.27 -6.37 -1.52
C ASP A 145 36.45 -5.57 -2.08
N THR A 146 36.32 -4.23 -2.06
CA THR A 146 37.46 -3.31 -1.99
C THR A 146 37.54 -2.78 -0.55
N PRO A 147 38.38 -3.37 0.33
CA PRO A 147 38.50 -2.88 1.70
C PRO A 147 38.98 -1.43 1.72
N ALA A 148 38.24 -0.55 2.38
CA ALA A 148 38.74 0.78 2.72
C ALA A 148 39.94 0.62 3.66
N LEU A 149 41.11 1.10 3.24
CA LEU A 149 42.35 0.98 4.01
C LEU A 149 42.20 1.68 5.38
N PRO A 150 42.57 1.03 6.49
CA PRO A 150 42.41 1.61 7.82
C PRO A 150 43.41 2.75 8.04
N GLN A 151 42.91 3.99 8.13
CA GLN A 151 43.72 5.13 8.55
C GLN A 151 44.03 5.01 10.06
N GLN A 152 45.30 4.79 10.41
CA GLN A 152 45.79 4.76 11.79
C GLN A 152 46.44 6.09 12.19
N GLY A 153 46.18 6.51 13.44
CA GLY A 153 46.97 7.52 14.18
C GLY A 153 46.56 8.98 13.90
N ASN A 154 46.13 9.75 14.90
CA ASN A 154 46.95 10.07 16.08
C ASN A 154 46.12 10.31 17.36
N LEU A 155 46.77 10.45 18.54
CA LEU A 155 46.10 10.43 19.85
C LEU A 155 46.32 11.69 20.73
N GLN A 156 45.21 12.19 21.32
CA GLN A 156 45.08 12.75 22.69
C GLN A 156 45.80 14.09 23.04
N PRO A 157 45.54 14.73 24.22
CA PRO A 157 44.32 14.83 25.07
C PRO A 157 43.92 16.34 25.31
N SER A 158 42.99 16.82 26.17
CA SER A 158 42.50 16.36 27.49
C SER A 158 41.27 17.17 28.06
N LYS A 159 40.55 16.57 29.02
CA LYS A 159 39.91 17.12 30.26
C LYS A 159 38.74 18.17 30.28
N SER A 160 37.59 17.68 30.77
CA SER A 160 36.84 18.16 31.97
C SER A 160 35.51 18.96 31.89
N ALA A 161 34.63 18.66 32.87
CA ALA A 161 33.43 19.36 33.39
C ALA A 161 32.03 19.05 32.79
N VAL A 162 31.01 19.09 33.69
CA VAL A 162 29.55 18.89 33.48
C VAL A 162 28.82 19.75 34.55
N PRO A 163 27.55 20.21 34.34
CA PRO A 163 26.39 19.39 34.72
C PRO A 163 25.12 19.52 33.83
N ASP A 164 24.13 18.66 34.12
CA ASP A 164 22.71 18.61 33.69
C ASP A 164 21.88 19.85 34.16
N PRO A 165 20.54 20.04 33.91
CA PRO A 165 19.49 19.02 33.68
C PRO A 165 18.35 19.29 32.65
N GLN A 166 17.65 18.24 32.16
CA GLN A 166 16.24 17.94 32.55
C GLN A 166 15.57 16.70 31.86
N LYS A 167 14.70 16.03 32.65
CA LYS A 167 13.83 14.84 32.39
C LYS A 167 12.44 15.28 31.81
N PRO A 168 11.40 14.42 31.64
CA PRO A 168 11.28 12.93 31.64
C PRO A 168 10.77 12.35 30.28
N ALA A 169 10.91 11.07 29.90
CA ALA A 169 10.60 9.75 30.50
C ALA A 169 9.11 9.31 30.41
N ALA A 170 8.87 8.08 29.93
CA ALA A 170 7.56 7.40 29.76
C ALA A 170 7.24 6.46 30.96
N PRO A 171 6.11 5.71 30.99
CA PRO A 171 5.85 4.52 30.13
C PRO A 171 4.52 4.68 29.33
N SER A 172 3.69 3.72 28.88
CA SER A 172 3.43 2.26 29.06
C SER A 172 2.59 1.76 27.84
N ALA A 173 2.37 0.47 27.49
CA ALA A 173 2.90 -0.84 27.92
C ALA A 173 2.64 -1.94 26.83
N ALA A 174 2.61 -3.21 27.26
CA ALA A 174 2.35 -4.49 26.56
C ALA A 174 0.82 -4.83 26.48
N PRO A 175 0.31 -5.94 25.86
CA PRO A 175 0.96 -7.22 25.48
C PRO A 175 0.98 -7.53 23.95
N ALA A 176 1.78 -8.43 23.36
CA ALA A 176 2.46 -9.68 23.79
C ALA A 176 1.56 -10.95 23.74
N ASP A 177 1.94 -12.12 23.18
CA ASP A 177 3.17 -12.51 22.47
C ASP A 177 2.99 -13.77 21.57
N GLN A 178 3.97 -14.03 20.69
CA GLN A 178 4.41 -15.33 20.11
C GLN A 178 3.49 -16.11 19.12
N PRO A 179 4.03 -17.12 18.37
CA PRO A 179 3.66 -17.33 16.97
C PRO A 179 2.93 -18.65 16.66
N SER A 180 2.10 -18.63 15.63
CA SER A 180 1.60 -19.84 14.97
C SER A 180 2.49 -20.27 13.80
N LYS A 181 2.66 -21.58 13.63
CA LYS A 181 3.47 -22.21 12.58
C LYS A 181 2.95 -21.85 11.19
N VAL A 182 3.84 -21.80 10.19
CA VAL A 182 3.45 -21.85 8.78
C VAL A 182 2.82 -23.22 8.53
N VAL A 183 1.49 -23.26 8.45
CA VAL A 183 0.72 -24.40 7.93
C VAL A 183 0.56 -24.16 6.45
N ASP A 184 0.97 -25.12 5.63
CA ASP A 184 0.83 -25.06 4.18
C ASP A 184 -0.67 -25.23 3.82
N LEU A 185 -1.35 -24.12 3.57
CA LEU A 185 -2.79 -24.09 3.34
C LEU A 185 -3.09 -24.30 1.84
N PRO A 186 -3.97 -25.26 1.48
CA PRO A 186 -4.27 -25.53 0.08
C PRO A 186 -4.91 -24.34 -0.62
N ARG A 187 -4.53 -24.16 -1.88
CA ARG A 187 -4.97 -23.07 -2.77
C ARG A 187 -6.51 -22.95 -2.77
N PRO A 188 -7.10 -21.77 -2.52
CA PRO A 188 -8.55 -21.61 -2.40
C PRO A 188 -9.34 -22.15 -3.59
N GLN A 189 -10.14 -23.15 -3.27
CA GLN A 189 -11.24 -23.71 -4.05
C GLN A 189 -12.30 -22.63 -4.34
N GLN A 190 -13.16 -22.89 -5.34
CA GLN A 190 -14.24 -22.03 -5.87
C GLN A 190 -14.72 -20.86 -4.99
N SER A 191 -14.76 -19.64 -5.57
CA SER A 191 -15.13 -18.39 -4.89
C SER A 191 -16.45 -18.52 -4.10
N ALA A 192 -16.37 -18.40 -2.78
CA ALA A 192 -17.51 -18.48 -1.85
C ALA A 192 -18.41 -17.22 -1.84
N TYR A 193 -18.40 -16.45 -2.94
CA TYR A 193 -19.20 -15.26 -3.16
C TYR A 193 -19.50 -15.11 -4.65
N GLU A 194 -20.63 -14.50 -4.97
CA GLU A 194 -21.04 -14.17 -6.34
C GLU A 194 -20.46 -12.84 -6.79
N TYR A 195 -20.45 -11.85 -5.88
CA TYR A 195 -19.98 -10.49 -6.13
C TYR A 195 -19.16 -9.95 -4.95
N ILE A 196 -18.28 -8.99 -5.24
CA ILE A 196 -17.66 -8.09 -4.24
C ILE A 196 -18.03 -6.63 -4.55
N VAL A 197 -18.24 -5.82 -3.51
CA VAL A 197 -18.60 -4.40 -3.66
C VAL A 197 -17.35 -3.55 -3.97
N GLU A 198 -17.29 -2.94 -5.17
CA GLU A 198 -16.19 -2.04 -5.58
C GLU A 198 -16.43 -0.57 -5.26
N SER A 199 -17.67 -0.12 -5.14
CA SER A 199 -18.00 1.23 -4.67
C SER A 199 -19.46 1.35 -4.28
N VAL A 200 -19.78 2.32 -3.41
CA VAL A 200 -21.14 2.63 -2.95
C VAL A 200 -21.32 4.14 -2.87
N SER A 201 -22.49 4.63 -3.27
CA SER A 201 -22.90 6.03 -3.21
C SER A 201 -24.36 6.12 -2.80
N VAL A 202 -24.63 6.75 -1.65
CA VAL A 202 -26.00 7.04 -1.19
C VAL A 202 -26.43 8.39 -1.77
N GLN A 203 -27.60 8.42 -2.38
CA GLN A 203 -28.20 9.62 -2.97
C GLN A 203 -29.44 10.02 -2.18
N ASN A 204 -29.44 11.26 -1.69
CA ASN A 204 -30.56 11.89 -0.98
C ASN A 204 -31.49 12.59 -1.98
N GLY A 205 -32.59 11.95 -2.36
CA GLY A 205 -33.66 12.59 -3.12
C GLY A 205 -34.60 13.39 -2.21
N MET A 206 -35.43 14.26 -2.79
CA MET A 206 -36.33 15.16 -2.06
C MET A 206 -37.34 14.46 -1.11
N SER A 207 -37.60 13.17 -1.31
CA SER A 207 -38.57 12.39 -0.54
C SER A 207 -38.13 10.96 -0.22
N SER A 208 -36.93 10.53 -0.64
CA SER A 208 -36.39 9.20 -0.34
C SER A 208 -34.88 9.14 -0.59
N GLN A 209 -34.20 8.30 0.19
CA GLN A 209 -32.80 7.93 -0.04
C GLN A 209 -32.72 6.70 -0.95
N SER A 210 -31.60 6.55 -1.66
CA SER A 210 -31.29 5.38 -2.48
C SER A 210 -29.81 5.07 -2.45
N THR A 211 -29.46 3.81 -2.69
CA THR A 211 -28.07 3.34 -2.70
C THR A 211 -27.72 2.90 -4.12
N THR A 212 -26.68 3.48 -4.69
CA THR A 212 -26.07 3.01 -5.94
C THR A 212 -24.76 2.30 -5.60
N ALA A 213 -24.56 1.09 -6.12
CA ALA A 213 -23.32 0.32 -5.90
C ALA A 213 -22.73 -0.17 -7.22
N VAL A 214 -21.43 -0.47 -7.22
CA VAL A 214 -20.76 -1.26 -8.26
C VAL A 214 -20.37 -2.59 -7.64
N LEU A 215 -20.85 -3.68 -8.24
CA LEU A 215 -20.62 -5.06 -7.82
C LEU A 215 -19.76 -5.76 -8.88
N LYS A 216 -18.73 -6.51 -8.47
CA LYS A 216 -17.82 -7.22 -9.38
C LYS A 216 -17.84 -8.71 -9.14
N ASP A 217 -18.06 -9.47 -10.21
CA ASP A 217 -18.10 -10.93 -10.14
C ASP A 217 -16.69 -11.55 -10.09
N SER A 218 -16.61 -12.85 -9.83
CA SER A 218 -15.33 -13.58 -9.76
C SER A 218 -14.59 -13.70 -11.11
N SER A 219 -15.21 -13.31 -12.24
CA SER A 219 -14.52 -13.12 -13.52
C SER A 219 -13.88 -11.73 -13.68
N GLY A 220 -14.08 -10.84 -12.70
CA GLY A 220 -13.57 -9.48 -12.70
C GLY A 220 -14.46 -8.46 -13.41
N LYS A 221 -15.68 -8.84 -13.82
CA LYS A 221 -16.62 -7.98 -14.54
C LYS A 221 -17.53 -7.25 -13.56
N SER A 222 -17.60 -5.92 -13.70
CA SER A 222 -18.38 -5.05 -12.82
C SER A 222 -19.75 -4.69 -13.40
N VAL A 223 -20.78 -4.64 -12.54
CA VAL A 223 -22.14 -4.19 -12.82
C VAL A 223 -22.54 -3.09 -11.85
N LYS A 224 -23.03 -1.96 -12.39
CA LYS A 224 -23.60 -0.86 -11.59
C LYS A 224 -25.07 -1.14 -11.30
N VAL A 225 -25.43 -1.19 -10.02
CA VAL A 225 -26.77 -1.51 -9.52
C VAL A 225 -27.35 -0.36 -8.68
N PHE A 226 -28.67 -0.31 -8.59
CA PHE A 226 -29.44 0.62 -7.78
C PHE A 226 -30.33 -0.14 -6.79
N ALA A 227 -30.39 0.33 -5.54
CA ALA A 227 -31.24 -0.20 -4.48
C ALA A 227 -31.99 0.96 -3.79
N ARG A 228 -33.18 0.68 -3.25
CA ARG A 228 -34.05 1.69 -2.62
C ARG A 228 -33.77 1.78 -1.12
N GLY A 229 -33.58 2.99 -0.60
CA GLY A 229 -33.17 3.20 0.80
C GLY A 229 -31.65 3.17 0.98
N VAL A 230 -31.20 3.15 2.24
CA VAL A 230 -29.79 3.08 2.62
C VAL A 230 -29.44 1.64 2.98
N HIS A 231 -28.51 1.04 2.24
CA HIS A 231 -28.05 -0.32 2.47
C HIS A 231 -26.70 -0.31 3.20
N GLU A 232 -26.73 -0.17 4.53
CA GLU A 232 -25.51 -0.06 5.35
C GLU A 232 -24.56 -1.26 5.23
N ALA A 233 -25.06 -2.44 4.87
CA ALA A 233 -24.26 -3.64 4.63
C ALA A 233 -23.47 -3.60 3.31
N LEU A 234 -23.83 -2.72 2.35
CA LEU A 234 -23.02 -2.47 1.17
C LEU A 234 -21.89 -1.49 1.54
N LYS A 235 -20.68 -2.03 1.72
CA LYS A 235 -19.44 -1.28 1.94
C LYS A 235 -18.36 -1.83 1.01
N TYR A 236 -17.30 -1.06 0.74
CA TYR A 236 -16.19 -1.52 -0.09
C TYR A 236 -15.64 -2.87 0.41
N GLY A 237 -15.32 -3.77 -0.52
CA GLY A 237 -14.72 -5.07 -0.21
C GLY A 237 -15.68 -6.11 0.40
N VAL A 238 -16.95 -5.77 0.66
CA VAL A 238 -17.91 -6.73 1.21
C VAL A 238 -18.26 -7.80 0.16
N PRO A 239 -18.07 -9.10 0.46
CA PRO A 239 -18.49 -10.20 -0.39
C PRO A 239 -19.99 -10.49 -0.25
N LEU A 240 -20.67 -10.71 -1.37
CA LEU A 240 -22.11 -10.93 -1.45
C LEU A 240 -22.44 -12.31 -2.06
N VAL A 241 -23.50 -12.92 -1.54
CA VAL A 241 -24.11 -14.17 -2.02
C VAL A 241 -25.63 -13.99 -2.16
N ASN A 242 -26.29 -14.91 -2.88
CA ASN A 242 -27.73 -14.88 -3.16
C ASN A 242 -28.17 -13.54 -3.79
N VAL A 243 -27.36 -13.02 -4.72
CA VAL A 243 -27.45 -11.66 -5.25
C VAL A 243 -28.43 -11.59 -6.41
N LYS A 244 -29.62 -11.05 -6.16
CA LYS A 244 -30.69 -10.96 -7.15
C LYS A 244 -30.70 -9.59 -7.80
N ILE A 245 -30.38 -9.54 -9.09
CA ILE A 245 -30.36 -8.31 -9.91
C ILE A 245 -31.38 -8.43 -11.04
N SER A 246 -32.22 -7.41 -11.23
CA SER A 246 -33.18 -7.34 -12.34
C SER A 246 -33.01 -6.05 -13.17
N LEU A 247 -33.19 -6.13 -14.49
CA LEU A 247 -33.10 -4.96 -15.37
C LEU A 247 -34.46 -4.24 -15.41
N LYS A 248 -34.55 -3.07 -14.76
CA LYS A 248 -35.76 -2.23 -14.75
C LYS A 248 -35.63 -1.10 -15.77
N LYS A 249 -36.79 -0.58 -16.22
CA LYS A 249 -36.89 0.55 -17.14
C LYS A 249 -37.83 1.61 -16.57
N GLN A 250 -37.45 2.87 -16.68
CA GLN A 250 -38.26 4.02 -16.29
C GLN A 250 -38.12 5.10 -17.37
N GLY A 251 -39.19 5.32 -18.14
CA GLY A 251 -39.12 6.11 -19.36
C GLY A 251 -38.10 5.51 -20.34
N THR A 252 -37.15 6.32 -20.80
CA THR A 252 -36.06 5.92 -21.70
C THR A 252 -34.86 5.28 -20.98
N VAL A 253 -34.79 5.35 -19.64
CA VAL A 253 -33.63 4.87 -18.87
C VAL A 253 -33.82 3.40 -18.47
N ALA A 254 -32.83 2.56 -18.75
CA ALA A 254 -32.72 1.20 -18.23
C ALA A 254 -31.62 1.13 -17.17
N PHE A 255 -31.86 0.42 -16.07
CA PHE A 255 -30.92 0.29 -14.96
C PHE A 255 -31.05 -1.07 -14.26
N HIS A 256 -29.94 -1.58 -13.75
CA HIS A 256 -29.95 -2.79 -12.91
C HIS A 256 -30.43 -2.41 -11.50
N TYR A 257 -31.45 -3.10 -11.03
CA TYR A 257 -32.00 -2.96 -9.68
C TYR A 257 -31.56 -4.17 -8.85
N LEU A 258 -30.98 -3.91 -7.68
CA LEU A 258 -30.62 -4.92 -6.69
C LEU A 258 -31.87 -5.24 -5.85
N GLU A 259 -32.40 -6.45 -5.98
CA GLU A 259 -33.63 -6.90 -5.31
C GLU A 259 -33.39 -7.57 -3.96
N SER A 260 -32.29 -8.32 -3.84
CA SER A 260 -31.86 -8.94 -2.58
C SER A 260 -30.37 -9.28 -2.63
N TYR A 261 -29.74 -9.38 -1.47
CA TYR A 261 -28.41 -9.96 -1.27
C TYR A 261 -28.25 -10.40 0.19
N GLU A 262 -27.30 -11.30 0.40
CA GLU A 262 -26.78 -11.68 1.71
C GLU A 262 -25.27 -11.38 1.75
N VAL A 263 -24.73 -11.08 2.93
CA VAL A 263 -23.29 -10.87 3.13
C VAL A 263 -22.63 -12.21 3.42
N ALA A 264 -21.61 -12.58 2.64
CA ALA A 264 -20.98 -13.88 2.80
C ALA A 264 -20.27 -13.98 4.16
N GLY A 265 -20.68 -14.96 4.99
CA GLY A 265 -20.17 -15.17 6.34
C GLY A 265 -21.03 -14.60 7.48
N THR A 266 -22.06 -13.80 7.20
CA THR A 266 -23.07 -13.40 8.20
C THR A 266 -24.48 -13.76 7.74
N GLY A 267 -25.24 -14.46 8.58
CA GLY A 267 -26.62 -14.90 8.27
C GLY A 267 -27.66 -13.77 8.31
N GLN A 268 -27.34 -12.59 7.76
CA GLN A 268 -28.19 -11.42 7.73
C GLN A 268 -28.55 -11.10 6.27
N CYS A 269 -29.77 -11.48 5.88
CA CYS A 269 -30.38 -11.05 4.63
C CYS A 269 -30.83 -9.59 4.75
N ALA A 270 -30.51 -8.77 3.75
CA ALA A 270 -31.04 -7.41 3.64
C ALA A 270 -32.36 -7.46 2.83
N ALA A 271 -33.45 -6.97 3.42
CA ALA A 271 -34.80 -6.92 2.87
C ALA A 271 -35.30 -5.48 2.71
#